data_AF-A0A3R7L2W7-F1
#
_entry.id   AF-A0A3R7L2W7-F1
#
_cell.length_a   1.000
_cell.length_b   1.000
_cell.length_c   1.000
_cell.angle_alpha   90.00
_cell.angle_beta   90.00
_cell.angle_gamma   90.00
#
_symmetry.space_group_name_H-M   'P 1'
#
loop_
_entity.id
_entity.type
_entity.pdbx_description
1 polymer ?
#
loop_
_entity_poly.entity_id
_entity_poly.type
_entity_poly.pdbx_seq_one_letter_code
_entity_poly.pdbx_strand_id
1 'polypeptide(L)'
;MGGSVFEFKVMEPEQRKGAGALDFAYWTYRIRVSTTLSTYAQKELEVVRRYSDFEWFRAQLCEAYPYCIVPPIPEKDVQGTLDKFVGSDSQSANRLRDYRQRALRKFLVRLGAHPRLHTSHLLKDFLEMNEEEWGRKMKASGKNSDGFFSTALGGGASHALTRQWNAGGPVAEAGSSYARMLANSSTNLQVWEETGLYIHHLEDNIKMLRDRLQTLVDRRRKTGNALHEFGVAFEKVGEIERGIEVNPLSNAIIAAGQHSEQLFSIYNDHANEEMKQVVETLNYYHGMCAAVRETLKRVQSGARHVESLRQHVTDVAAQKERAVGKGGQTERVVKLENELAEFEERWSAAKREMEAGEAIFKDELRRFHQEKQYDMKAILKNFAELQLKYSARMKETWESLRPTVDAVQFEGNGGGQATTLR
;
A
#
# COMPACT_ATOMS: atom_id res chain seq x y z
N MET A 1 6.68 12.20 22.02
CA MET A 1 6.22 10.87 21.61
C MET A 1 5.10 10.48 22.58
N GLY A 2 3.84 10.64 22.16
CA GLY A 2 2.70 10.19 22.96
C GLY A 2 2.64 8.66 22.92
N GLY A 3 2.32 8.01 24.04
CA GLY A 3 2.22 6.55 24.14
C GLY A 3 1.23 5.99 23.11
N SER A 4 1.53 4.82 22.56
CA SER A 4 0.63 4.14 21.61
C SER A 4 -0.71 3.86 22.28
N VAL A 5 -1.78 4.40 21.70
CA VAL A 5 -3.15 4.28 22.23
C VAL A 5 -3.70 2.86 22.05
N PHE A 6 -3.24 2.17 21.01
CA PHE A 6 -3.58 0.80 20.69
C PHE A 6 -2.33 -0.06 20.43
N GLU A 7 -2.43 -1.34 20.74
CA GLU A 7 -1.53 -2.38 20.28
C GLU A 7 -2.33 -3.42 19.48
N PHE A 8 -2.06 -3.55 18.18
CA PHE A 8 -2.76 -4.50 17.31
C PHE A 8 -1.88 -5.71 16.97
N LYS A 9 -2.44 -6.90 17.16
CA LYS A 9 -1.91 -8.19 16.71
C LYS A 9 -2.91 -8.86 15.80
N VAL A 10 -2.53 -9.09 14.55
CA VAL A 10 -3.31 -9.90 13.60
C VAL A 10 -2.64 -11.25 13.50
N MET A 11 -3.35 -12.29 13.93
CA MET A 11 -2.86 -13.67 13.95
C MET A 11 -2.85 -14.25 12.54
N GLU A 12 -2.24 -15.43 12.39
CA GLU A 12 -2.24 -16.18 11.14
C GLU A 12 -3.67 -16.46 10.66
N PRO A 13 -3.90 -16.44 9.33
CA PRO A 13 -5.24 -16.61 8.79
C PRO A 13 -5.73 -18.05 8.97
N GLU A 14 -6.94 -18.19 9.52
CA GLU A 14 -7.60 -19.48 9.73
C GLU A 14 -8.60 -19.74 8.61
N GLN A 15 -8.56 -20.95 8.03
CA GLN A 15 -9.53 -21.39 7.04
C GLN A 15 -10.81 -21.86 7.74
N ARG A 16 -11.94 -21.26 7.41
CA ARG A 16 -13.26 -21.75 7.83
C ARG A 16 -14.02 -22.32 6.65
N LYS A 17 -14.74 -23.41 6.88
CA LYS A 17 -15.71 -23.95 5.94
C LYS A 17 -16.98 -23.09 5.96
N GLY A 18 -17.60 -22.89 4.79
CA GLY A 18 -18.88 -22.20 4.70
C GLY A 18 -19.97 -23.00 5.42
N ALA A 19 -20.88 -22.33 6.13
CA ALA A 19 -22.11 -22.99 6.58
C ALA A 19 -23.16 -22.78 5.48
N GLY A 20 -23.29 -23.72 4.53
CA GLY A 20 -24.28 -23.65 3.45
C GLY A 20 -24.11 -24.72 2.35
N ALA A 21 -25.11 -24.85 1.48
CA ALA A 21 -25.17 -25.88 0.42
C ALA A 21 -24.13 -25.73 -0.71
N LEU A 22 -23.43 -24.58 -0.77
CA LEU A 22 -22.30 -24.32 -1.68
C LEU A 22 -21.09 -24.02 -0.80
N ASP A 23 -20.36 -25.09 -0.46
CA ASP A 23 -19.38 -25.18 0.61
C ASP A 23 -18.05 -24.50 0.24
N PHE A 24 -18.06 -23.17 0.04
CA PHE A 24 -16.84 -22.42 -0.25
C PHE A 24 -16.10 -22.07 1.03
N ALA A 25 -14.86 -22.56 1.15
CA ALA A 25 -13.96 -22.19 2.23
C ALA A 25 -13.53 -20.72 2.12
N TYR A 26 -13.51 -20.00 3.24
CA TYR A 26 -13.05 -18.62 3.32
C TYR A 26 -12.00 -18.44 4.42
N TRP A 27 -11.20 -17.39 4.29
CA TRP A 27 -10.13 -17.07 5.24
C TRP A 27 -10.57 -15.98 6.20
N THR A 28 -10.29 -16.22 7.48
CA THR A 28 -10.57 -15.28 8.57
C THR A 28 -9.29 -14.90 9.28
N TYR A 29 -9.26 -13.69 9.84
CA TYR A 29 -8.15 -13.15 10.60
C TYR A 29 -8.61 -12.90 12.02
N ARG A 30 -7.93 -13.52 12.98
CA ARG A 30 -8.14 -13.26 14.41
C ARG A 30 -7.32 -12.03 14.81
N ILE A 31 -7.99 -11.03 15.34
CA ILE A 31 -7.43 -9.73 15.69
C ILE A 31 -7.47 -9.61 17.21
N ARG A 32 -6.31 -9.46 17.84
CA ARG A 32 -6.16 -9.11 19.26
C ARG A 32 -5.77 -7.65 19.38
N VAL A 33 -6.48 -6.94 20.23
CA VAL A 33 -6.28 -5.50 20.43
C VAL A 33 -6.17 -5.20 21.90
N SER A 34 -5.07 -4.55 22.28
CA SER A 34 -4.94 -3.90 23.58
C SER A 34 -5.14 -2.40 23.40
N THR A 35 -5.92 -1.75 24.27
CA THR A 35 -6.14 -0.30 24.21
C THR A 35 -6.12 0.35 25.58
N THR A 36 -5.57 1.56 25.64
CA THR A 36 -5.58 2.38 26.86
C THR A 36 -6.82 3.28 26.95
N LEU A 37 -7.60 3.42 25.87
CA LEU A 37 -8.76 4.31 25.82
C LEU A 37 -9.88 3.87 26.77
N SER A 38 -10.48 4.84 27.48
CA SER A 38 -11.63 4.62 28.37
C SER A 38 -12.94 4.36 27.61
N THR A 39 -13.01 4.72 26.33
CA THR A 39 -14.21 4.54 25.49
C THR A 39 -14.53 3.07 25.22
N TYR A 40 -13.56 2.16 25.37
CA TYR A 40 -13.72 0.72 25.17
C TYR A 40 -14.11 0.03 26.47
N ALA A 41 -15.07 -0.91 26.39
CA ALA A 41 -15.57 -1.62 27.56
C ALA A 41 -14.50 -2.56 28.16
N GLN A 42 -13.69 -3.18 27.30
CA GLN A 42 -12.60 -4.07 27.67
C GLN A 42 -11.27 -3.51 27.14
N LYS A 43 -10.21 -3.71 27.92
CA LYS A 43 -8.85 -3.26 27.56
C LYS A 43 -8.15 -4.22 26.60
N GLU A 44 -8.49 -5.50 26.69
CA GLU A 44 -8.07 -6.56 25.76
C GLU A 44 -9.31 -7.06 25.02
N LEU A 45 -9.28 -6.97 23.70
CA LEU A 45 -10.36 -7.34 22.81
C LEU A 45 -9.86 -8.39 21.82
N GLU A 46 -10.74 -9.31 21.45
CA GLU A 46 -10.45 -10.31 20.44
C GLU A 46 -11.64 -10.50 19.51
N VAL A 47 -11.42 -10.30 18.22
CA VAL A 47 -12.46 -10.45 17.20
C VAL A 47 -11.95 -11.21 16.00
N VAL A 48 -12.85 -11.89 15.31
CA VAL A 48 -12.56 -12.56 14.04
C VAL A 48 -13.25 -11.81 12.92
N ARG A 49 -12.48 -11.49 11.87
CA ARG A 49 -12.95 -10.75 10.69
C ARG A 49 -12.39 -11.37 9.42
N ARG A 50 -13.17 -11.41 8.34
CA ARG A 50 -12.69 -11.80 7.00
C ARG A 50 -12.26 -10.58 6.20
N TYR A 51 -11.53 -10.81 5.11
CA TYR A 51 -11.02 -9.71 4.27
C TYR A 51 -12.13 -8.77 3.75
N SER A 52 -13.29 -9.29 3.34
CA SER A 52 -14.43 -8.47 2.89
C SER A 52 -15.01 -7.58 4.00
N ASP A 53 -14.83 -7.94 5.27
CA ASP A 53 -15.27 -7.11 6.39
C ASP A 53 -14.38 -5.86 6.49
N PHE A 54 -13.07 -6.01 6.21
CA PHE A 54 -12.14 -4.88 6.09
C PHE A 54 -12.45 -4.00 4.88
N GLU A 55 -12.84 -4.60 3.74
CA GLU A 55 -13.28 -3.83 2.56
C GLU A 55 -14.47 -2.93 2.89
N TRP A 56 -15.51 -3.52 3.50
CA TRP A 56 -16.69 -2.78 3.94
C TRP A 56 -16.34 -1.73 4.99
N PHE A 57 -15.56 -2.10 6.01
CA PHE A 57 -15.15 -1.19 7.08
C PHE A 57 -14.37 0.01 6.54
N ARG A 58 -13.42 -0.21 5.62
CA ARG A 58 -12.70 0.89 4.95
C ARG A 58 -13.65 1.78 4.17
N ALA A 59 -14.59 1.20 3.41
CA ALA A 59 -15.56 1.98 2.64
C ALA A 59 -16.41 2.89 3.54
N GLN A 60 -16.89 2.37 4.68
CA GLN A 60 -17.64 3.13 5.67
C GLN A 60 -16.81 4.24 6.32
N LEU A 61 -15.53 4.00 6.60
CA LEU A 61 -14.62 5.05 7.07
C LEU A 61 -14.45 6.16 6.03
N CYS A 62 -14.28 5.79 4.76
CA CYS A 62 -14.19 6.79 3.70
C CYS A 62 -15.47 7.61 3.60
N GLU A 63 -16.64 6.99 3.70
CA GLU A 63 -17.95 7.68 3.64
C GLU A 63 -18.15 8.63 4.84
N ALA A 64 -17.90 8.14 6.07
CA ALA A 64 -18.09 8.93 7.29
C ALA A 64 -17.05 10.04 7.49
N TYR A 65 -15.85 9.90 6.90
CA TYR A 65 -14.75 10.86 7.03
C TYR A 65 -14.22 11.27 5.65
N PRO A 66 -15.00 11.99 4.83
CA PRO A 66 -14.70 12.24 3.42
C PRO A 66 -13.44 13.08 3.16
N TYR A 67 -12.96 13.80 4.17
CA TYR A 67 -11.76 14.64 4.11
C TYR A 67 -10.54 14.03 4.81
N CYS A 68 -10.67 12.84 5.42
CA CYS A 68 -9.55 12.10 6.01
C CYS A 68 -8.90 11.17 4.98
N ILE A 69 -7.58 10.98 5.09
CA ILE A 69 -6.87 10.01 4.25
C ILE A 69 -6.92 8.66 4.96
N VAL A 70 -7.84 7.81 4.54
CA VAL A 70 -8.02 6.46 5.11
C VAL A 70 -6.93 5.53 4.55
N PRO A 71 -6.15 4.82 5.39
CA PRO A 71 -5.10 3.92 4.93
C PRO A 71 -5.62 2.86 3.95
N PRO A 72 -4.81 2.44 2.96
CA PRO A 72 -5.20 1.40 2.01
C PRO A 72 -5.20 0.02 2.69
N ILE A 73 -6.05 -0.86 2.18
CA ILE A 73 -6.01 -2.31 2.44
C ILE A 73 -5.37 -3.01 1.22
N PRO A 74 -4.74 -4.19 1.39
CA PRO A 74 -4.15 -4.91 0.27
C PRO A 74 -5.22 -5.25 -0.78
N GLU A 75 -4.90 -5.21 -2.08
CA GLU A 75 -5.89 -5.42 -3.14
C GLU A 75 -6.53 -6.83 -3.11
N LYS A 76 -7.80 -6.88 -3.52
CA LYS A 76 -8.49 -8.13 -3.83
C LYS A 76 -7.89 -8.69 -5.12
N ASP A 77 -7.55 -9.96 -5.10
CA ASP A 77 -6.87 -10.64 -6.20
C ASP A 77 -7.82 -10.89 -7.37
N VAL A 78 -8.20 -9.84 -8.10
CA VAL A 78 -9.21 -9.91 -9.18
C VAL A 78 -8.57 -9.90 -10.57
N GLN A 79 -7.28 -9.56 -10.69
CA GLN A 79 -6.64 -9.29 -11.98
C GLN A 79 -5.46 -10.21 -12.31
N GLY A 80 -5.34 -11.41 -11.70
CA GLY A 80 -4.24 -12.35 -11.97
C GLY A 80 -2.83 -11.75 -11.84
N THR A 81 -2.73 -10.58 -11.19
CA THR A 81 -1.48 -9.87 -10.97
C THR A 81 -0.79 -10.49 -9.77
N LEU A 82 -1.54 -11.08 -8.84
CA LEU A 82 -1.04 -11.81 -7.69
C LEU A 82 -0.56 -13.22 -8.05
N ASP A 83 -1.19 -13.89 -9.01
CA ASP A 83 -0.62 -15.08 -9.66
C ASP A 83 0.76 -14.78 -10.27
N LYS A 84 0.99 -13.53 -10.73
CA LYS A 84 2.31 -13.06 -11.17
C LYS A 84 3.24 -12.61 -10.01
N PHE A 85 2.69 -12.03 -8.93
CA PHE A 85 3.47 -11.65 -7.74
C PHE A 85 3.94 -12.86 -6.92
N VAL A 86 3.26 -14.00 -7.05
CA VAL A 86 3.46 -15.10 -6.12
C VAL A 86 3.59 -16.49 -6.76
N GLY A 87 3.18 -16.69 -8.02
CA GLY A 87 3.30 -17.97 -8.75
C GLY A 87 2.06 -18.86 -8.64
N SER A 88 1.97 -19.90 -9.46
CA SER A 88 0.80 -20.80 -9.55
C SER A 88 0.77 -21.93 -8.50
N ASP A 89 1.70 -21.96 -7.55
CA ASP A 89 1.94 -23.10 -6.68
C ASP A 89 1.37 -22.90 -5.27
N SER A 90 1.09 -23.96 -4.51
CA SER A 90 0.57 -23.89 -3.12
C SER A 90 1.33 -22.90 -2.19
N GLN A 91 2.64 -22.75 -2.41
CA GLN A 91 3.51 -21.78 -1.71
C GLN A 91 3.14 -20.32 -1.96
N SER A 92 2.57 -20.02 -3.12
CA SER A 92 2.17 -18.68 -3.52
C SER A 92 0.96 -18.19 -2.74
N ALA A 93 -0.05 -19.04 -2.63
CA ALA A 93 -1.24 -18.75 -1.87
C ALA A 93 -0.92 -18.49 -0.40
N ASN A 94 0.13 -19.12 0.14
CA ASN A 94 0.60 -18.89 1.52
C ASN A 94 1.29 -17.53 1.68
N ARG A 95 2.23 -17.19 0.78
CA ARG A 95 2.89 -15.87 0.80
C ARG A 95 1.91 -14.71 0.66
N LEU A 96 0.87 -14.89 -0.16
CA LEU A 96 -0.23 -13.92 -0.28
C LEU A 96 -0.98 -13.75 1.05
N ARG A 97 -1.33 -14.86 1.70
CA ARG A 97 -1.99 -14.85 3.00
C ARG A 97 -1.16 -14.10 4.04
N ASP A 98 0.14 -14.39 4.11
CA ASP A 98 1.04 -13.70 5.03
C ASP A 98 1.16 -12.20 4.71
N TYR A 99 1.20 -11.84 3.42
CA TYR A 99 1.20 -10.44 2.98
C TYR A 99 -0.07 -9.73 3.43
N ARG A 100 -1.24 -10.33 3.20
CA ARG A 100 -2.53 -9.76 3.63
C ARG A 100 -2.57 -9.56 5.14
N GLN A 101 -2.16 -10.55 5.92
CA GLN A 101 -2.08 -10.43 7.38
C GLN A 101 -1.23 -9.22 7.79
N ARG A 102 -0.02 -9.07 7.24
CA ARG A 102 0.87 -7.93 7.53
C ARG A 102 0.26 -6.59 7.11
N ALA A 103 -0.34 -6.52 5.92
CA ALA A 103 -0.93 -5.30 5.39
C ALA A 103 -2.19 -4.89 6.19
N LEU A 104 -3.05 -5.84 6.58
CA LEU A 104 -4.21 -5.59 7.44
C LEU A 104 -3.80 -5.15 8.85
N ARG A 105 -2.73 -5.75 9.41
CA ARG A 105 -2.15 -5.27 10.67
C ARG A 105 -1.67 -3.82 10.52
N LYS A 106 -0.94 -3.51 9.45
CA LYS A 106 -0.46 -2.15 9.17
C LYS A 106 -1.61 -1.16 9.03
N PHE A 107 -2.69 -1.54 8.35
CA PHE A 107 -3.92 -0.75 8.25
C PHE A 107 -4.49 -0.40 9.63
N LEU A 108 -4.68 -1.39 10.52
CA LEU A 108 -5.19 -1.17 11.87
C LEU A 108 -4.25 -0.31 12.73
N VAL A 109 -2.93 -0.56 12.68
CA VAL A 109 -1.94 0.24 13.41
C VAL A 109 -1.99 1.70 12.95
N ARG A 110 -2.08 1.95 11.65
CA ARG A 110 -2.17 3.32 11.10
C ARG A 110 -3.49 4.00 11.46
N LEU A 111 -4.61 3.26 11.51
CA LEU A 111 -5.89 3.76 12.00
C LEU A 111 -5.84 4.12 13.49
N GLY A 112 -5.26 3.27 14.33
CA GLY A 112 -5.15 3.53 15.77
C GLY A 112 -4.19 4.67 16.11
N ALA A 113 -3.22 4.96 15.25
CA ALA A 113 -2.34 6.12 15.38
C ALA A 113 -2.94 7.41 14.81
N HIS A 114 -4.06 7.33 14.07
CA HIS A 114 -4.64 8.47 13.37
C HIS A 114 -5.43 9.38 14.31
N PRO A 115 -5.15 10.69 14.40
CA PRO A 115 -5.77 11.59 15.39
C PRO A 115 -7.30 11.65 15.39
N ARG A 116 -7.95 11.55 14.23
CA ARG A 116 -9.42 11.53 14.11
C ARG A 116 -10.05 10.13 14.03
N LEU A 117 -9.41 9.17 13.36
CA LEU A 117 -10.02 7.86 13.11
C LEU A 117 -9.92 6.90 14.31
N HIS A 118 -8.94 7.09 15.21
CA HIS A 118 -8.74 6.20 16.36
C HIS A 118 -9.89 6.25 17.38
N THR A 119 -10.65 7.35 17.43
CA THR A 119 -11.85 7.51 18.28
C THR A 119 -13.16 7.26 17.52
N SER A 120 -13.11 6.75 16.29
CA SER A 120 -14.30 6.52 15.49
C SER A 120 -15.18 5.42 16.10
N HIS A 121 -16.49 5.67 16.15
CA HIS A 121 -17.47 4.64 16.51
C HIS A 121 -17.42 3.45 15.55
N LEU A 122 -17.07 3.67 14.27
CA LEU A 122 -16.92 2.59 13.29
C LEU A 122 -15.78 1.64 13.66
N LEU A 123 -14.66 2.18 14.16
CA LEU A 123 -13.54 1.36 14.65
C LEU A 123 -13.93 0.60 15.90
N LYS A 124 -14.66 1.24 16.83
CA LYS A 124 -15.18 0.59 18.03
C LYS A 124 -16.10 -0.58 17.66
N ASP A 125 -17.06 -0.36 16.78
CA ASP A 125 -17.98 -1.39 16.29
C ASP A 125 -17.23 -2.54 15.60
N PHE A 126 -16.22 -2.22 14.79
CA PHE A 126 -15.37 -3.23 14.15
C PHE A 126 -14.62 -4.11 15.15
N LEU A 127 -14.25 -3.57 16.33
CA LEU A 127 -13.47 -4.25 17.37
C LEU A 127 -14.29 -4.87 18.50
N GLU A 128 -15.53 -4.46 18.72
CA GLU A 128 -16.38 -4.95 19.82
C GLU A 128 -17.52 -5.87 19.35
N MET A 129 -18.07 -5.68 18.14
CA MET A 129 -19.21 -6.47 17.68
C MET A 129 -18.85 -7.95 17.46
N ASN A 130 -19.74 -8.86 17.82
CA ASN A 130 -19.59 -10.26 17.46
C ASN A 130 -19.83 -10.48 15.94
N GLU A 131 -19.50 -11.67 15.43
CA GLU A 131 -19.59 -11.99 14.00
C GLU A 131 -21.03 -11.87 13.45
N GLU A 132 -22.04 -12.22 14.25
CA GLU A 132 -23.46 -12.16 13.87
C GLU A 132 -24.00 -10.73 13.83
N GLU A 133 -23.68 -9.90 14.81
CA GLU A 133 -24.00 -8.47 14.87
C GLU A 133 -23.35 -7.73 13.71
N TRP A 134 -22.07 -8.01 13.45
CA TRP A 134 -21.35 -7.45 12.32
C TRP A 134 -22.01 -7.82 10.99
N GLY A 135 -22.35 -9.09 10.81
CA GLY A 135 -23.07 -9.59 9.63
C GLY A 135 -24.44 -8.92 9.45
N ARG A 136 -25.19 -8.70 10.53
CA ARG A 136 -26.46 -7.95 10.50
C ARG A 136 -26.25 -6.49 10.12
N LYS A 137 -25.24 -5.82 10.66
CA LYS A 137 -24.92 -4.42 10.34
C LYS A 137 -24.58 -4.24 8.87
N MET A 138 -23.75 -5.11 8.31
CA MET A 138 -23.44 -5.10 6.87
C MET A 138 -24.70 -5.28 6.00
N LYS A 139 -25.59 -6.21 6.37
CA LYS A 139 -26.86 -6.45 5.64
C LYS A 139 -27.85 -5.30 5.77
N ALA A 140 -27.94 -4.67 6.93
CA ALA A 140 -28.82 -3.52 7.18
C ALA A 140 -28.37 -2.29 6.38
N SER A 141 -27.05 -2.06 6.32
CA SER A 141 -26.47 -0.97 5.53
C SER A 141 -26.55 -1.21 4.02
N GLY A 142 -26.55 -2.49 3.59
CA GLY A 142 -26.62 -2.90 2.19
C GLY A 142 -27.91 -2.54 1.45
N LYS A 143 -28.98 -2.11 2.14
CA LYS A 143 -30.20 -1.60 1.47
C LYS A 143 -30.07 -0.16 0.95
N ASN A 144 -29.01 0.57 1.30
CA ASN A 144 -28.78 1.96 0.87
C ASN A 144 -27.53 2.14 -0.02
N SER A 145 -26.74 1.10 -0.30
CA SER A 145 -25.41 1.25 -0.93
C SER A 145 -25.27 0.66 -2.34
N ASP A 146 -26.36 0.37 -3.05
CA ASP A 146 -26.33 -0.22 -4.41
C ASP A 146 -25.72 0.69 -5.51
N GLY A 147 -25.14 1.84 -5.15
CA GLY A 147 -24.56 2.78 -6.12
C GLY A 147 -23.04 3.03 -6.05
N PHE A 148 -22.32 2.56 -5.03
CA PHE A 148 -20.93 3.02 -4.82
C PHE A 148 -19.84 2.11 -5.40
N PHE A 149 -20.13 0.83 -5.67
CA PHE A 149 -19.08 -0.17 -5.92
C PHE A 149 -18.88 -0.65 -7.37
N SER A 150 -19.45 0.02 -8.40
CA SER A 150 -19.21 -0.38 -9.80
C SER A 150 -18.97 0.73 -10.84
N THR A 151 -18.54 1.94 -10.45
CA THR A 151 -18.28 3.02 -11.45
C THR A 151 -16.99 3.83 -11.21
N ALA A 152 -16.05 3.35 -10.40
CA ALA A 152 -14.76 4.05 -10.19
C ALA A 152 -13.53 3.34 -10.77
N LEU A 153 -13.70 2.24 -11.53
CA LEU A 153 -12.62 1.59 -12.28
C LEU A 153 -13.19 1.00 -13.58
N GLY A 154 -12.84 1.59 -14.73
CA GLY A 154 -13.07 0.98 -16.04
C GLY A 154 -13.73 1.90 -17.08
N GLY A 155 -12.99 2.89 -17.56
CA GLY A 155 -13.39 3.68 -18.73
C GLY A 155 -12.22 4.51 -19.22
N GLY A 156 -11.53 4.04 -20.26
CA GLY A 156 -10.51 4.80 -20.98
C GLY A 156 -9.22 4.04 -21.21
N ALA A 157 -9.20 3.20 -22.25
CA ALA A 157 -7.98 3.02 -23.00
C ALA A 157 -7.60 4.39 -23.58
N SER A 158 -6.45 4.91 -23.21
CA SER A 158 -5.80 6.00 -23.91
C SER A 158 -4.31 5.67 -24.00
N HIS A 159 -3.93 5.28 -25.21
CA HIS A 159 -2.54 5.27 -25.65
C HIS A 159 -1.89 6.65 -25.45
N ALA A 160 -0.58 6.63 -25.16
CA ALA A 160 0.38 7.73 -25.32
C ALA A 160 0.20 8.92 -24.35
N LEU A 161 1.18 9.33 -23.55
CA LEU A 161 2.60 9.53 -23.85
C LEU A 161 3.45 9.24 -22.60
N THR A 162 4.43 8.36 -22.72
CA THR A 162 5.55 8.31 -21.76
C THR A 162 6.35 9.60 -21.93
N ARG A 163 6.02 10.66 -21.18
CA ARG A 163 6.91 11.82 -21.08
C ARG A 163 8.12 11.40 -20.25
N GLN A 164 9.23 11.26 -20.97
CA GLN A 164 10.56 11.06 -20.44
C GLN A 164 10.88 12.11 -19.36
N TRP A 165 11.45 11.63 -18.26
CA TRP A 165 11.84 12.37 -17.08
C TRP A 165 12.71 13.58 -17.44
N ASN A 166 12.20 14.79 -17.22
CA ASN A 166 12.96 16.03 -17.31
C ASN A 166 12.64 16.89 -16.09
N ALA A 167 13.64 17.12 -15.23
CA ALA A 167 13.50 17.84 -13.95
C ALA A 167 13.28 19.36 -14.08
N GLY A 168 12.95 19.87 -15.27
CA GLY A 168 12.87 21.30 -15.58
C GLY A 168 11.53 21.79 -16.16
N GLY A 169 10.43 21.04 -15.96
CA GLY A 169 9.10 21.37 -16.52
C GLY A 169 7.96 21.40 -15.48
N PRO A 170 6.68 21.22 -15.89
CA PRO A 170 5.43 21.37 -15.08
C PRO A 170 5.39 20.68 -13.70
N VAL A 171 6.33 19.77 -13.43
CA VAL A 171 6.53 19.11 -12.14
C VAL A 171 7.10 20.07 -11.08
N ALA A 172 7.92 21.05 -11.45
CA ALA A 172 8.42 22.06 -10.52
C ALA A 172 7.29 22.96 -9.99
N GLU A 173 6.34 23.30 -10.87
CA GLU A 173 5.13 24.04 -10.52
C GLU A 173 4.19 23.20 -9.64
N ALA A 174 3.94 21.94 -10.02
CA ALA A 174 3.18 21.00 -9.20
C ALA A 174 3.79 20.76 -7.80
N GLY A 175 5.11 20.63 -7.72
CA GLY A 175 5.85 20.51 -6.46
C GLY A 175 5.77 21.79 -5.62
N SER A 176 5.78 22.96 -6.24
CA SER A 176 5.64 24.25 -5.56
C SER A 176 4.22 24.43 -5.00
N SER A 177 3.19 24.03 -5.74
CA SER A 177 1.81 24.06 -5.24
C SER A 177 1.54 23.04 -4.15
N TYR A 178 2.14 21.86 -4.23
CA TYR A 178 2.16 20.91 -3.11
C TYR A 178 2.85 21.48 -1.88
N ALA A 179 3.98 22.19 -2.03
CA ALA A 179 4.64 22.87 -0.92
C ALA A 179 3.77 24.01 -0.34
N ARG A 180 3.06 24.77 -1.18
CA ARG A 180 2.12 25.81 -0.77
C ARG A 180 0.94 25.24 0.04
N MET A 181 0.43 24.07 -0.37
CA MET A 181 -0.56 23.31 0.36
C MET A 181 -0.09 22.92 1.77
N LEU A 182 1.16 22.47 1.89
CA LEU A 182 1.75 22.11 3.18
C LEU A 182 1.99 23.34 4.08
N ALA A 183 2.21 24.51 3.48
CA ALA A 183 2.44 25.77 4.19
C ALA A 183 1.16 26.50 4.64
N ASN A 184 -0.03 25.90 4.46
CA ASN A 184 -1.33 26.51 4.82
C ASN A 184 -1.56 27.91 4.19
N SER A 185 -1.03 28.16 3.00
CA SER A 185 -1.33 29.42 2.29
C SER A 185 -2.76 29.41 1.70
N SER A 186 -3.21 30.56 1.19
CA SER A 186 -4.49 30.63 0.46
C SER A 186 -4.52 29.62 -0.68
N THR A 187 -5.55 28.79 -0.68
CA THR A 187 -5.77 27.72 -1.65
C THR A 187 -6.79 28.15 -2.68
N ASN A 188 -6.55 27.80 -3.95
CA ASN A 188 -7.48 27.98 -5.06
C ASN A 188 -7.61 26.65 -5.82
N LEU A 189 -8.59 26.55 -6.71
CA LEU A 189 -8.84 25.36 -7.54
C LEU A 189 -7.59 24.88 -8.29
N GLN A 190 -6.75 25.80 -8.78
CA GLN A 190 -5.50 25.48 -9.48
C GLN A 190 -4.49 24.76 -8.58
N VAL A 191 -4.28 25.24 -7.34
CA VAL A 191 -3.38 24.60 -6.38
C VAL A 191 -3.80 23.16 -6.08
N TRP A 192 -5.11 22.89 -6.04
CA TRP A 192 -5.65 21.54 -5.87
C TRP A 192 -5.33 20.63 -7.06
N GLU A 193 -5.49 21.13 -8.28
CA GLU A 193 -5.21 20.39 -9.50
C GLU A 193 -3.72 20.05 -9.62
N GLU A 194 -2.85 21.04 -9.42
CA GLU A 194 -1.40 20.87 -9.43
C GLU A 194 -0.91 19.93 -8.32
N THR A 195 -1.49 20.02 -7.12
CA THR A 195 -1.24 19.05 -6.04
C THR A 195 -1.65 17.64 -6.45
N GLY A 196 -2.80 17.50 -7.12
CA GLY A 196 -3.25 16.21 -7.65
C GLY A 196 -2.30 15.62 -8.69
N LEU A 197 -1.76 16.46 -9.58
CA LEU A 197 -0.73 16.07 -10.55
C LEU A 197 0.55 15.61 -9.87
N TYR A 198 1.02 16.33 -8.84
CA TYR A 198 2.19 15.92 -8.06
C TYR A 198 1.99 14.53 -7.43
N ILE A 199 0.85 14.30 -6.77
CA ILE A 199 0.55 13.02 -6.12
C ILE A 199 0.43 11.90 -7.16
N HIS A 200 -0.16 12.15 -8.32
CA HIS A 200 -0.25 11.18 -9.41
C HIS A 200 1.14 10.75 -9.90
N HIS A 201 2.03 11.72 -10.18
CA HIS A 201 3.38 11.39 -10.60
C HIS A 201 4.16 10.65 -9.50
N LEU A 202 3.94 11.00 -8.24
CA LEU A 202 4.54 10.28 -7.12
C LEU A 202 4.07 8.82 -7.07
N GLU A 203 2.77 8.57 -7.26
CA GLU A 203 2.18 7.23 -7.34
C GLU A 203 2.82 6.39 -8.45
N ASP A 204 2.90 6.93 -9.67
CA ASP A 204 3.49 6.24 -10.83
C ASP A 204 4.97 5.87 -10.60
N ASN A 205 5.73 6.79 -9.99
CA ASN A 205 7.14 6.55 -9.72
C ASN A 205 7.36 5.54 -8.59
N ILE A 206 6.54 5.56 -7.54
CA ILE A 206 6.57 4.55 -6.48
C ILE A 206 6.20 3.18 -7.04
N LYS A 207 5.17 3.12 -7.91
CA LYS A 207 4.78 1.92 -8.64
C LYS A 207 5.93 1.37 -9.47
N MET A 208 6.55 2.21 -10.28
CA MET A 208 7.70 1.84 -11.11
C MET A 208 8.85 1.29 -10.26
N LEU A 209 9.22 1.98 -9.18
CA LEU A 209 10.28 1.53 -8.27
C LEU A 209 9.96 0.16 -7.64
N ARG A 210 8.72 0.00 -7.14
CA ARG A 210 8.22 -1.26 -6.59
C ARG A 210 8.35 -2.39 -7.61
N ASP A 211 7.89 -2.17 -8.84
CA ASP A 211 7.88 -3.21 -9.90
C ASP A 211 9.31 -3.61 -10.31
N ARG A 212 10.26 -2.67 -10.32
CA ARG A 212 11.68 -2.98 -10.55
C ARG A 212 12.28 -3.80 -9.41
N LEU A 213 12.03 -3.43 -8.16
CA LEU A 213 12.50 -4.18 -7.00
C LEU A 213 11.87 -5.58 -6.92
N GLN A 214 10.58 -5.71 -7.23
CA GLN A 214 9.90 -6.99 -7.36
C GLN A 214 10.60 -7.89 -8.39
N THR A 215 10.94 -7.33 -9.56
CA THR A 215 11.68 -8.08 -10.59
C THR A 215 13.04 -8.59 -10.07
N LEU A 216 13.74 -7.79 -9.26
CA LEU A 216 15.00 -8.20 -8.65
C LEU A 216 14.81 -9.31 -7.62
N VAL A 217 13.77 -9.22 -6.79
CA VAL A 217 13.38 -10.28 -5.84
C VAL A 217 13.09 -11.58 -6.58
N ASP A 218 12.29 -11.53 -7.65
CA ASP A 218 11.91 -12.72 -8.41
C ASP A 218 13.11 -13.35 -9.14
N ARG A 219 14.02 -12.52 -9.65
CA ARG A 219 15.28 -13.00 -10.23
C ARG A 219 16.12 -13.72 -9.18
N ARG A 220 16.26 -13.17 -7.97
CA ARG A 220 17.02 -13.82 -6.89
C ARG A 220 16.44 -15.18 -6.51
N ARG A 221 15.11 -15.31 -6.43
CA ARG A 221 14.45 -16.61 -6.20
C ARG A 221 14.76 -17.62 -7.30
N LYS A 222 14.68 -17.19 -8.57
CA LYS A 222 15.03 -18.04 -9.71
C LYS A 222 16.50 -18.48 -9.67
N THR A 223 17.41 -17.55 -9.35
CA THR A 223 18.82 -17.87 -9.17
C THR A 223 19.04 -18.85 -8.02
N GLY A 224 18.35 -18.67 -6.89
CA GLY A 224 18.35 -19.64 -5.81
C GLY A 224 17.94 -21.02 -6.31
N ASN A 225 16.77 -21.16 -6.94
CA ASN A 225 16.29 -22.46 -7.41
C ASN A 225 17.26 -23.12 -8.40
N ALA A 226 17.86 -22.35 -9.30
CA ALA A 226 18.88 -22.86 -10.21
C ALA A 226 20.14 -23.35 -9.47
N LEU A 227 20.54 -22.68 -8.38
CA LEU A 227 21.65 -23.12 -7.54
C LEU A 227 21.32 -24.41 -6.79
N HIS A 228 20.08 -24.59 -6.33
CA HIS A 228 19.63 -25.85 -5.73
C HIS A 228 19.73 -27.02 -6.74
N GLU A 229 19.17 -26.85 -7.94
CA GLU A 229 19.27 -27.88 -8.99
C GLU A 229 20.72 -28.18 -9.38
N PHE A 230 21.55 -27.14 -9.48
CA PHE A 230 22.99 -27.27 -9.69
C PHE A 230 23.66 -28.06 -8.55
N GLY A 231 23.30 -27.77 -7.29
CA GLY A 231 23.85 -28.43 -6.10
C GLY A 231 23.58 -29.93 -6.13
N VAL A 232 22.32 -30.31 -6.32
CA VAL A 232 21.88 -31.70 -6.46
C VAL A 232 22.62 -32.42 -7.59
N ALA A 233 22.86 -31.76 -8.72
CA ALA A 233 23.59 -32.36 -9.83
C ALA A 233 25.06 -32.64 -9.48
N PHE A 234 25.75 -31.68 -8.83
CA PHE A 234 27.13 -31.84 -8.37
C PHE A 234 27.24 -32.95 -7.33
N GLU A 235 26.37 -33.01 -6.34
CA GLU A 235 26.39 -34.08 -5.33
C GLU A 235 26.26 -35.46 -5.98
N LYS A 236 25.32 -35.64 -6.92
CA LYS A 236 25.16 -36.90 -7.65
C LYS A 236 26.41 -37.33 -8.42
N VAL A 237 27.05 -36.39 -9.12
CA VAL A 237 28.30 -36.67 -9.85
C VAL A 237 29.41 -37.05 -8.87
N GLY A 238 29.54 -36.30 -7.77
CA GLY A 238 30.55 -36.55 -6.76
C GLY A 238 30.36 -37.90 -6.05
N GLU A 239 29.12 -38.33 -5.82
CA GLU A 239 28.81 -39.66 -5.26
C GLU A 239 29.21 -40.80 -6.19
N ILE A 240 29.03 -40.64 -7.51
CA ILE A 240 29.46 -41.63 -8.52
C ILE A 240 30.99 -41.72 -8.52
N GLU A 241 31.69 -40.59 -8.59
CA GLU A 241 33.17 -40.55 -8.57
C GLU A 241 33.73 -41.18 -7.30
N ARG A 242 33.12 -40.88 -6.15
CA ARG A 242 33.49 -41.48 -4.85
C ARG A 242 33.32 -43.00 -4.82
N GLY A 243 32.41 -43.54 -5.63
CA GLY A 243 32.19 -44.99 -5.76
C GLY A 243 33.35 -45.73 -6.44
N ILE A 244 34.18 -45.02 -7.22
CA ILE A 244 35.40 -45.56 -7.83
C ILE A 244 36.53 -45.51 -6.80
N GLU A 245 36.83 -44.32 -6.29
CA GLU A 245 37.86 -44.08 -5.28
C GLU A 245 37.56 -42.79 -4.51
N VAL A 246 37.81 -42.80 -3.20
CA VAL A 246 37.69 -41.58 -2.38
C VAL A 246 38.91 -40.69 -2.62
N ASN A 247 38.80 -39.77 -3.58
CA ASN A 247 39.85 -38.83 -3.94
C ASN A 247 39.45 -37.36 -3.64
N PRO A 248 40.41 -36.42 -3.59
CA PRO A 248 40.13 -35.00 -3.35
C PRO A 248 39.13 -34.38 -4.33
N LEU A 249 39.11 -34.86 -5.58
CA LEU A 249 38.18 -34.40 -6.62
C LEU A 249 36.72 -34.73 -6.26
N SER A 250 36.43 -36.00 -5.90
CA SER A 250 35.09 -36.44 -5.51
C SER A 250 34.58 -35.66 -4.31
N ASN A 251 35.43 -35.40 -3.31
CA ASN A 251 35.10 -34.60 -2.14
C ASN A 251 34.84 -33.12 -2.50
N ALA A 252 35.62 -32.54 -3.41
CA ALA A 252 35.43 -31.16 -3.87
C ALA A 252 34.14 -30.99 -4.69
N ILE A 253 33.78 -31.97 -5.52
CA ILE A 253 32.52 -31.98 -6.28
C ILE A 253 31.32 -32.04 -5.33
N ILE A 254 31.32 -32.94 -4.35
CA ILE A 254 30.27 -33.03 -3.33
C ILE A 254 30.19 -31.72 -2.53
N ALA A 255 31.34 -31.17 -2.10
CA ALA A 255 31.40 -29.93 -1.35
C ALA A 255 30.87 -28.73 -2.14
N ALA A 256 31.13 -28.66 -3.45
CA ALA A 256 30.56 -27.64 -4.32
C ALA A 256 29.03 -27.77 -4.42
N GLY A 257 28.51 -29.01 -4.42
CA GLY A 257 27.08 -29.28 -4.36
C GLY A 257 26.43 -28.75 -3.08
N GLN A 258 26.98 -29.14 -1.92
CA GLN A 258 26.53 -28.69 -0.60
C GLN A 258 26.64 -27.18 -0.41
N HIS A 259 27.68 -26.57 -0.98
CA HIS A 259 27.85 -25.12 -1.00
C HIS A 259 26.72 -24.43 -1.76
N SER A 260 26.33 -24.97 -2.91
CA SER A 260 25.23 -24.43 -3.71
C SER A 260 23.88 -24.44 -2.97
N GLU A 261 23.63 -25.45 -2.12
CA GLU A 261 22.47 -25.48 -1.22
C GLU A 261 22.49 -24.34 -0.19
N GLN A 262 23.65 -24.03 0.36
CA GLN A 262 23.81 -22.89 1.27
C GLN A 262 23.55 -21.58 0.53
N LEU A 263 24.03 -21.43 -0.70
CA LEU A 263 23.74 -20.26 -1.53
C LEU A 263 22.25 -20.14 -1.86
N PHE A 264 21.58 -21.24 -2.20
CA PHE A 264 20.13 -21.29 -2.41
C PHE A 264 19.37 -20.71 -1.22
N SER A 265 19.71 -21.15 0.00
CA SER A 265 19.13 -20.63 1.24
C SER A 265 19.37 -19.12 1.38
N ILE A 266 20.60 -18.65 1.19
CA ILE A 266 20.95 -17.22 1.28
C ILE A 266 20.17 -16.38 0.26
N TYR A 267 20.04 -16.84 -0.99
CA TYR A 267 19.28 -16.13 -2.03
C TYR A 267 17.79 -16.05 -1.71
N ASN A 268 17.20 -17.14 -1.22
CA ASN A 268 15.79 -17.18 -0.86
C ASN A 268 15.48 -16.33 0.38
N ASP A 269 16.33 -16.38 1.41
CA ASP A 269 16.22 -15.54 2.59
C ASP A 269 16.29 -14.05 2.20
N HIS A 270 17.27 -13.69 1.37
CA HIS A 270 17.42 -12.32 0.86
C HIS A 270 16.17 -11.86 0.12
N ALA A 271 15.69 -12.66 -0.83
CA ALA A 271 14.49 -12.34 -1.60
C ALA A 271 13.26 -12.19 -0.69
N ASN A 272 13.13 -13.02 0.34
CA ASN A 272 12.00 -12.97 1.27
C ASN A 272 12.05 -11.77 2.22
N GLU A 273 13.23 -11.42 2.76
CA GLU A 273 13.38 -10.23 3.61
C GLU A 273 13.22 -8.94 2.80
N GLU A 274 13.78 -8.85 1.59
CA GLU A 274 13.65 -7.69 0.71
C GLU A 274 12.19 -7.49 0.25
N MET A 275 11.49 -8.57 -0.10
CA MET A 275 10.05 -8.53 -0.39
C MET A 275 9.27 -7.90 0.76
N LYS A 276 9.45 -8.44 1.98
CA LYS A 276 8.71 -8.03 3.18
C LYS A 276 9.01 -6.60 3.61
N GLN A 277 10.28 -6.20 3.60
CA GLN A 277 10.69 -4.92 4.19
C GLN A 277 10.63 -3.77 3.18
N VAL A 278 10.90 -4.03 1.90
CA VAL A 278 11.06 -2.99 0.88
C VAL A 278 9.85 -2.99 -0.06
N VAL A 279 9.59 -4.09 -0.75
CA VAL A 279 8.55 -4.14 -1.81
C VAL A 279 7.15 -3.94 -1.24
N GLU A 280 6.80 -4.63 -0.16
CA GLU A 280 5.49 -4.50 0.50
C GLU A 280 5.27 -3.08 1.05
N THR A 281 6.32 -2.44 1.57
CA THR A 281 6.26 -1.06 2.08
C THR A 281 6.04 -0.06 0.94
N LEU A 282 6.71 -0.23 -0.21
CA LEU A 282 6.46 0.57 -1.40
C LEU A 282 5.04 0.35 -1.94
N ASN A 283 4.54 -0.88 -1.91
CA ASN A 283 3.16 -1.17 -2.31
C ASN A 283 2.13 -0.45 -1.41
N TYR A 284 2.39 -0.40 -0.10
CA TYR A 284 1.57 0.39 0.83
C TYR A 284 1.58 1.87 0.45
N TYR A 285 2.72 2.45 0.11
CA TYR A 285 2.79 3.87 -0.27
C TYR A 285 2.18 4.18 -1.64
N HIS A 286 2.22 3.24 -2.58
CA HIS A 286 1.43 3.31 -3.80
C HIS A 286 -0.07 3.43 -3.47
N GLY A 287 -0.59 2.55 -2.61
CA GLY A 287 -1.97 2.62 -2.14
C GLY A 287 -2.31 3.90 -1.34
N MET A 288 -1.36 4.42 -0.56
CA MET A 288 -1.55 5.69 0.15
C MET A 288 -1.67 6.88 -0.81
N CYS A 289 -0.89 6.90 -1.90
CA CYS A 289 -1.02 7.94 -2.93
C CYS A 289 -2.40 7.89 -3.61
N ALA A 290 -2.88 6.69 -3.92
CA ALA A 290 -4.24 6.49 -4.43
C ALA A 290 -5.30 7.00 -3.44
N ALA A 291 -5.15 6.72 -2.14
CA ALA A 291 -6.05 7.22 -1.10
C ALA A 291 -6.02 8.77 -1.00
N VAL A 292 -4.83 9.39 -1.06
CA VAL A 292 -4.69 10.85 -1.09
C VAL A 292 -5.43 11.44 -2.29
N ARG A 293 -5.32 10.84 -3.48
CA ARG A 293 -6.04 11.28 -4.68
C ARG A 293 -7.54 11.13 -4.55
N GLU A 294 -8.02 10.03 -3.95
CA GLU A 294 -9.44 9.81 -3.69
C GLU A 294 -10.01 10.92 -2.81
N THR A 295 -9.35 11.21 -1.68
CA THR A 295 -9.76 12.28 -0.76
C THR A 295 -9.65 13.67 -1.42
N LEU A 296 -8.59 13.91 -2.20
CA LEU A 296 -8.42 15.17 -2.95
C LEU A 296 -9.54 15.39 -3.97
N LYS A 297 -9.98 14.35 -4.69
CA LYS A 297 -11.13 14.45 -5.61
C LYS A 297 -12.41 14.87 -4.87
N ARG A 298 -12.62 14.39 -3.64
CA ARG A 298 -13.76 14.79 -2.79
C ARG A 298 -13.67 16.26 -2.39
N VAL A 299 -12.48 16.72 -1.98
CA VAL A 299 -12.19 18.14 -1.70
C VAL A 299 -12.48 19.01 -2.93
N GLN A 300 -11.99 18.62 -4.11
CA GLN A 300 -12.22 19.34 -5.36
C GLN A 300 -13.71 19.38 -5.73
N SER A 301 -14.43 18.27 -5.55
CA SER A 301 -15.87 18.22 -5.80
C SER A 301 -16.65 19.15 -4.87
N GLY A 302 -16.32 19.16 -3.57
CA GLY A 302 -16.92 20.06 -2.60
C GLY A 302 -16.65 21.53 -2.92
N ALA A 303 -15.41 21.87 -3.28
CA ALA A 303 -15.04 23.23 -3.67
C ALA A 303 -15.80 23.71 -4.92
N ARG A 304 -15.95 22.85 -5.93
CA ARG A 304 -16.77 23.15 -7.12
C ARG A 304 -18.25 23.35 -6.79
N HIS A 305 -18.79 22.57 -5.84
CA HIS A 305 -20.17 22.73 -5.39
C HIS A 305 -20.39 24.09 -4.70
N VAL A 306 -19.48 24.49 -3.81
CA VAL A 306 -19.53 25.81 -3.15
C VAL A 306 -19.47 26.95 -4.18
N GLU A 307 -18.58 26.85 -5.18
CA GLU A 307 -18.48 27.87 -6.23
C GLU A 307 -19.73 27.92 -7.11
N SER A 308 -20.35 26.77 -7.41
CA SER A 308 -21.63 26.71 -8.14
C SER A 308 -22.75 27.40 -7.35
N LEU A 309 -22.88 27.13 -6.05
CA LEU A 309 -23.87 27.81 -5.19
C LEU A 309 -23.61 29.32 -5.13
N ARG A 310 -22.33 29.73 -5.06
CA ARG A 310 -21.94 31.14 -5.09
C ARG A 310 -22.42 31.80 -6.38
N GLN A 311 -22.23 31.15 -7.53
CA GLN A 311 -22.68 31.68 -8.82
C GLN A 311 -24.21 31.87 -8.85
N HIS A 312 -24.97 30.90 -8.31
CA HIS A 312 -26.42 31.02 -8.19
C HIS A 312 -26.84 32.20 -7.32
N VAL A 313 -26.19 32.41 -6.17
CA VAL A 313 -26.42 33.59 -5.31
C VAL A 313 -26.16 34.88 -6.08
N THR A 314 -25.05 34.97 -6.82
CA THR A 314 -24.74 36.17 -7.60
C THR A 314 -25.73 36.41 -8.74
N ASP A 315 -26.21 35.35 -9.40
CA ASP A 315 -27.16 35.46 -10.50
C ASP A 315 -28.54 35.94 -10.00
N VAL A 316 -29.02 35.39 -8.88
CA VAL A 316 -30.29 35.80 -8.25
C VAL A 316 -30.19 37.23 -7.74
N ALA A 317 -29.06 37.62 -7.12
CA ALA A 317 -28.83 39.00 -6.69
C ALA A 317 -28.88 39.98 -7.88
N ALA A 318 -28.26 39.65 -9.01
CA ALA A 318 -28.29 40.47 -10.21
C ALA A 318 -29.71 40.54 -10.84
N GLN A 319 -30.48 39.45 -10.78
CA GLN A 319 -31.88 39.45 -11.22
C GLN A 319 -32.77 40.34 -10.34
N LYS A 320 -32.56 40.31 -9.02
CA LYS A 320 -33.24 41.18 -8.06
C LYS A 320 -32.96 42.65 -8.36
N GLU A 321 -31.70 43.02 -8.54
CA GLU A 321 -31.30 44.40 -8.85
C GLU A 321 -31.96 44.92 -10.14
N ARG A 322 -31.98 44.08 -11.20
CA ARG A 322 -32.68 44.41 -12.45
C ARG A 322 -34.18 44.54 -12.29
N ALA A 323 -34.80 43.76 -11.41
CA ALA A 323 -36.23 43.87 -11.12
C ALA A 323 -36.56 45.18 -10.39
N VAL A 324 -35.73 45.58 -9.43
CA VAL A 324 -35.87 46.87 -8.72
C VAL A 324 -35.69 48.05 -9.69
N GLY A 325 -34.66 48.03 -10.53
CA GLY A 325 -34.36 49.13 -11.46
C GLY A 325 -35.38 49.37 -12.58
N LYS A 326 -36.24 48.38 -12.88
CA LYS A 326 -37.31 48.48 -13.90
C LYS A 326 -38.66 48.93 -13.32
N GLY A 327 -38.70 49.45 -12.09
CA GLY A 327 -39.94 49.78 -11.38
C GLY A 327 -40.76 48.54 -11.01
N GLY A 328 -40.07 47.43 -10.72
CA GLY A 328 -40.63 46.09 -10.71
C GLY A 328 -41.82 45.87 -9.76
N GLN A 329 -42.74 45.01 -10.20
CA GLN A 329 -43.84 44.48 -9.40
C GLN A 329 -43.31 44.02 -8.04
N THR A 330 -43.80 44.64 -6.95
CA THR A 330 -43.35 44.40 -5.57
C THR A 330 -43.32 42.92 -5.22
N GLU A 331 -44.29 42.15 -5.69
CA GLU A 331 -44.38 40.70 -5.47
C GLU A 331 -43.19 39.92 -6.07
N ARG A 332 -42.68 40.31 -7.24
CA ARG A 332 -41.54 39.65 -7.90
C ARG A 332 -40.24 39.93 -7.16
N VAL A 333 -40.07 41.16 -6.65
CA VAL A 333 -38.90 41.52 -5.85
C VAL A 333 -38.88 40.72 -4.55
N VAL A 334 -40.03 40.62 -3.86
CA VAL A 334 -40.16 39.83 -2.61
C VAL A 334 -39.88 38.34 -2.85
N LYS A 335 -40.32 37.77 -3.99
CA LYS A 335 -39.98 36.37 -4.34
C LYS A 335 -38.47 36.16 -4.51
N LEU A 336 -37.81 37.02 -5.30
CA LEU A 336 -36.35 36.96 -5.51
C LEU A 336 -35.57 37.22 -4.22
N GLU A 337 -36.11 38.03 -3.30
CA GLU A 337 -35.52 38.24 -1.97
C GLU A 337 -35.53 36.98 -1.12
N ASN A 338 -36.66 36.27 -1.08
CA ASN A 338 -36.77 35.02 -0.34
C ASN A 338 -35.86 33.93 -0.95
N GLU A 339 -35.84 33.81 -2.28
CA GLU A 339 -34.95 32.88 -2.98
C GLU A 339 -33.47 33.20 -2.72
N LEU A 340 -33.09 34.48 -2.76
CA LEU A 340 -31.73 34.91 -2.47
C LEU A 340 -31.32 34.53 -1.04
N ALA A 341 -32.18 34.78 -0.05
CA ALA A 341 -31.92 34.42 1.33
C ALA A 341 -31.72 32.91 1.52
N GLU A 342 -32.57 32.08 0.88
CA GLU A 342 -32.45 30.62 0.91
C GLU A 342 -31.13 30.13 0.28
N PHE A 343 -30.75 30.68 -0.88
CA PHE A 343 -29.50 30.30 -1.53
C PHE A 343 -28.26 30.82 -0.78
N GLU A 344 -28.32 32.01 -0.18
CA GLU A 344 -27.25 32.56 0.65
C GLU A 344 -27.01 31.71 1.90
N GLU A 345 -28.08 31.24 2.55
CA GLU A 345 -27.98 30.33 3.69
C GLU A 345 -27.33 28.99 3.28
N ARG A 346 -27.79 28.40 2.17
CA ARG A 346 -27.21 27.15 1.62
C ARG A 346 -25.75 27.32 1.24
N TRP A 347 -25.40 28.41 0.56
CA TRP A 347 -24.01 28.71 0.19
C TRP A 347 -23.14 28.91 1.43
N SER A 348 -23.62 29.66 2.43
CA SER A 348 -22.92 29.89 3.69
C SER A 348 -22.69 28.59 4.48
N ALA A 349 -23.68 27.70 4.52
CA ALA A 349 -23.54 26.38 5.14
C ALA A 349 -22.51 25.51 4.41
N ALA A 350 -22.63 25.38 3.07
CA ALA A 350 -21.71 24.59 2.26
C ALA A 350 -20.28 25.13 2.31
N LYS A 351 -20.11 26.47 2.32
CA LYS A 351 -18.82 27.13 2.46
C LYS A 351 -18.15 26.81 3.80
N ARG A 352 -18.89 26.89 4.91
CA ARG A 352 -18.37 26.55 6.25
C ARG A 352 -17.95 25.08 6.34
N GLU A 353 -18.76 24.17 5.79
CA GLU A 353 -18.41 22.75 5.74
C GLU A 353 -17.14 22.51 4.92
N MET A 354 -17.04 23.15 3.76
CA MET A 354 -15.86 23.02 2.90
C MET A 354 -14.61 23.60 3.58
N GLU A 355 -14.67 24.77 4.21
CA GLU A 355 -13.54 25.35 4.94
C GLU A 355 -13.04 24.41 6.06
N ALA A 356 -13.96 23.79 6.80
CA ALA A 356 -13.63 22.79 7.82
C ALA A 356 -13.00 21.53 7.19
N GLY A 357 -13.57 21.03 6.09
CA GLY A 357 -13.04 19.88 5.35
C GLY A 357 -11.65 20.14 4.75
N GLU A 358 -11.43 21.34 4.24
CA GLU A 358 -10.17 21.78 3.66
C GLU A 358 -9.06 21.83 4.72
N ALA A 359 -9.37 22.34 5.92
CA ALA A 359 -8.46 22.33 7.07
C ALA A 359 -8.09 20.90 7.48
N ILE A 360 -9.07 19.99 7.55
CA ILE A 360 -8.83 18.57 7.83
C ILE A 360 -7.89 17.99 6.76
N PHE A 361 -8.19 18.15 5.48
CA PHE A 361 -7.36 17.59 4.42
C PHE A 361 -5.92 18.15 4.43
N LYS A 362 -5.73 19.44 4.73
CA LYS A 362 -4.40 20.05 4.88
C LYS A 362 -3.61 19.39 6.02
N ASP A 363 -4.24 19.11 7.16
CA ASP A 363 -3.62 18.38 8.27
C ASP A 363 -3.22 16.95 7.87
N GLU A 364 -4.12 16.26 7.17
CA GLU A 364 -3.91 14.91 6.66
C GLU A 364 -2.76 14.85 5.65
N LEU A 365 -2.69 15.82 4.74
CA LEU A 365 -1.63 15.92 3.74
C LEU A 365 -0.26 16.16 4.38
N ARG A 366 -0.20 16.98 5.44
CA ARG A 366 1.02 17.21 6.24
C ARG A 366 1.45 15.94 6.96
N ARG A 367 0.52 15.21 7.57
CA ARG A 367 0.82 13.92 8.22
C ARG A 367 1.34 12.91 7.19
N PHE A 368 0.64 12.75 6.06
CA PHE A 368 1.09 11.90 4.96
C PHE A 368 2.50 12.26 4.49
N HIS A 369 2.79 13.56 4.32
CA HIS A 369 4.12 14.03 3.93
C HIS A 369 5.19 13.57 4.92
N GLN A 370 4.99 13.85 6.22
CA GLN A 370 5.95 13.52 7.28
C GLN A 370 6.18 12.02 7.38
N GLU A 371 5.10 11.22 7.43
CA GLU A 371 5.17 9.76 7.49
C GLU A 371 5.89 9.20 6.26
N LYS A 372 5.55 9.66 5.05
CA LYS A 372 6.21 9.25 3.81
C LYS A 372 7.71 9.56 3.83
N GLN A 373 8.12 10.75 4.29
CA GLN A 373 9.54 11.10 4.35
C GLN A 373 10.30 10.19 5.33
N TYR A 374 9.71 9.87 6.49
CA TYR A 374 10.31 8.98 7.47
C TYR A 374 10.43 7.55 6.91
N ASP A 375 9.32 6.96 6.45
CA ASP A 375 9.32 5.59 5.97
C ASP A 375 10.19 5.45 4.71
N MET A 376 10.26 6.43 3.80
CA MET A 376 11.10 6.33 2.61
C MET A 376 12.60 6.34 2.94
N LYS A 377 13.01 7.10 3.97
CA LYS A 377 14.38 7.00 4.51
C LYS A 377 14.65 5.63 5.11
N ALA A 378 13.69 5.07 5.85
CA ALA A 378 13.79 3.74 6.43
C ALA A 378 13.89 2.65 5.34
N ILE A 379 13.11 2.75 4.26
CA ILE A 379 13.16 1.82 3.12
C ILE A 379 14.57 1.81 2.50
N LEU A 380 15.16 2.99 2.25
CA LEU A 380 16.50 3.09 1.67
C LEU A 380 17.56 2.48 2.58
N LYS A 381 17.48 2.74 3.89
CA LYS A 381 18.38 2.16 4.89
C LYS A 381 18.25 0.63 4.93
N ASN A 382 17.03 0.13 5.07
CA ASN A 382 16.75 -1.31 5.13
C ASN A 382 17.24 -2.01 3.85
N PHE A 383 17.03 -1.42 2.68
CA PHE A 383 17.53 -1.97 1.42
C PHE A 383 19.06 -2.11 1.42
N ALA A 384 19.79 -1.06 1.81
CA ALA A 384 21.25 -1.10 1.87
C ALA A 384 21.77 -2.12 2.90
N GLU A 385 21.15 -2.17 4.09
CA GLU A 385 21.50 -3.11 5.15
C GLU A 385 21.26 -4.57 4.71
N LEU A 386 20.17 -4.85 4.02
CA LEU A 386 19.91 -6.17 3.43
C LEU A 386 20.97 -6.54 2.39
N GLN A 387 21.29 -5.64 1.45
CA GLN A 387 22.35 -5.92 0.46
C GLN A 387 23.68 -6.25 1.16
N LEU A 388 24.09 -5.44 2.14
CA LEU A 388 25.34 -5.67 2.89
C LEU A 388 25.33 -7.01 3.64
N LYS A 389 24.26 -7.29 4.40
CA LYS A 389 24.10 -8.53 5.17
C LYS A 389 24.26 -9.76 4.29
N TYR A 390 23.54 -9.80 3.17
CA TYR A 390 23.53 -10.98 2.31
C TYR A 390 24.78 -11.09 1.43
N SER A 391 25.38 -9.98 1.00
CA SER A 391 26.69 -10.00 0.33
C SER A 391 27.81 -10.50 1.25
N ALA A 392 27.79 -10.14 2.53
CA ALA A 392 28.75 -10.64 3.51
C ALA A 392 28.59 -12.15 3.75
N ARG A 393 27.35 -12.64 3.96
CA ARG A 393 27.07 -14.08 4.08
C ARG A 393 27.53 -14.85 2.84
N MET A 394 27.19 -14.36 1.65
CA MET A 394 27.61 -14.96 0.38
C MET A 394 29.14 -15.08 0.27
N LYS A 395 29.87 -14.02 0.65
CA LYS A 395 31.33 -14.01 0.66
C LYS A 395 31.88 -15.09 1.61
N GLU A 396 31.39 -15.15 2.84
CA GLU A 396 31.82 -16.13 3.84
C GLU A 396 31.60 -17.57 3.34
N THR A 397 30.46 -17.84 2.69
CA THR A 397 30.18 -19.16 2.10
C THR A 397 31.18 -19.50 0.99
N TRP A 398 31.50 -18.55 0.09
CA TRP A 398 32.54 -18.78 -0.93
C TRP A 398 33.94 -19.00 -0.33
N GLU A 399 34.29 -18.26 0.70
CA GLU A 399 35.58 -18.42 1.40
C GLU A 399 35.69 -19.78 2.09
N SER A 400 34.58 -20.37 2.58
CA SER A 400 34.60 -21.70 3.20
C SER A 400 34.76 -22.86 2.20
N LEU A 401 34.33 -22.70 0.94
CA LEU A 401 34.50 -23.73 -0.10
C LEU A 401 35.95 -23.77 -0.64
N ARG A 402 36.62 -22.62 -0.68
CA ARG A 402 37.92 -22.45 -1.32
C ARG A 402 38.98 -23.49 -0.91
N PRO A 403 39.21 -23.78 0.38
CA PRO A 403 40.25 -24.75 0.78
C PRO A 403 39.99 -26.16 0.24
N THR A 404 38.73 -26.59 0.15
CA THR A 404 38.35 -27.91 -0.35
C THR A 404 38.62 -28.04 -1.85
N VAL A 405 38.41 -26.95 -2.61
CA VAL A 405 38.71 -26.90 -4.04
C VAL A 405 40.22 -26.82 -4.27
N ASP A 406 40.95 -26.02 -3.48
CA ASP A 406 42.41 -25.89 -3.58
C ASP A 406 43.15 -27.23 -3.28
N ALA A 407 42.50 -28.15 -2.56
CA ALA A 407 43.03 -29.50 -2.30
C ALA A 407 43.01 -30.42 -3.53
N VAL A 408 42.27 -30.06 -4.59
CA VAL A 408 42.29 -30.78 -5.88
C VAL A 408 43.55 -30.37 -6.63
N GLN A 409 44.68 -30.97 -6.27
CA GLN A 409 45.92 -30.80 -7.01
C GLN A 409 45.85 -31.60 -8.30
N PHE A 410 46.22 -30.98 -9.43
CA PHE A 410 46.51 -31.74 -10.64
C PHE A 410 47.79 -32.54 -10.38
N GLU A 411 47.72 -33.87 -10.48
CA GLU A 411 48.92 -34.69 -10.63
C GLU A 411 49.56 -34.35 -11.98
N GLY A 412 50.36 -33.27 -11.99
CA GLY A 412 51.31 -33.00 -13.05
C GLY A 412 52.37 -34.09 -12.98
N ASN A 413 52.19 -35.14 -13.77
CA ASN A 413 53.24 -36.11 -14.05
C ASN A 413 54.47 -35.33 -14.54
N GLY A 414 55.60 -35.55 -13.88
CA GLY A 414 56.71 -34.60 -13.82
C GLY A 414 57.29 -34.14 -15.17
N GLY A 415 57.86 -32.92 -15.14
CA GLY A 415 58.87 -32.48 -16.09
C GLY A 415 58.50 -31.27 -16.93
N GLY A 416 58.87 -30.08 -16.45
CA GLY A 416 59.22 -28.96 -17.32
C GLY A 416 58.10 -27.99 -17.70
N GLN A 417 58.37 -26.72 -17.38
CA GLN A 417 57.72 -25.49 -17.85
C GLN A 417 56.38 -25.13 -17.20
N ALA A 418 56.54 -24.24 -16.21
CA ALA A 418 55.55 -23.29 -15.76
C ALA A 418 54.75 -22.71 -16.93
N THR A 419 53.48 -23.05 -17.00
CA THR A 419 52.50 -22.28 -17.75
C THR A 419 51.56 -21.65 -16.73
N THR A 420 51.91 -20.43 -16.33
CA THR A 420 50.99 -19.46 -15.71
C THR A 420 49.77 -19.29 -16.60
N LEU A 421 48.61 -19.76 -16.14
CA LEU A 421 47.32 -19.39 -16.72
C LEU A 421 46.89 -18.03 -16.14
N ARG A 422 46.76 -17.05 -17.03
CA ARG A 422 46.18 -15.72 -16.80
C ARG A 422 44.67 -15.77 -16.80
#